data_AF-A0A6G2S4T8-F1
#
_entry.id   AF-A0A6G2S4T8-F1
#
_cell.length_a   1.000
_cell.length_b   1.000
_cell.length_c   1.000
_cell.angle_alpha   90.00
_cell.angle_beta   90.00
_cell.angle_gamma   90.00
#
_symmetry.space_group_name_H-M   'P 1'
#
loop_
_entity.id
_entity.type
_entity.pdbx_description
1 polymer ?
#
loop_
_entity_poly.entity_id
_entity_poly.type
_entity_poly.pdbx_seq_one_letter_code
_entity_poly.pdbx_strand_id
1 'polypeptide(L)'
;MARLMVVFLGIAVVFSMIAFNGGNPLVGALFAVVAAAPVLCLGYLVATGRRSGGAPVEPPRPEQRRRQTLFLRVTALAMVVAVGYGVYWVMAEPKANAKALSRVSDLETGCGDGMARKYFPQAADHGGAGPHPIAMFGISESGSPRLAYPTSETAEYWSGNGLDPHRVQLIACLDSPDEGEFLTDCKFTTDSVKLYRGVYDVSVYEARTGKKVGSEQLLGSGKPNCPGMVYLKRGTDALHTEPEFADYQAVLRKYVDR
;
A
#
# COMPACT_ATOMS: atom_id res chain seq x y z
N MET A 1 5.93 27.32 -20.12
CA MET A 1 7.10 26.44 -19.88
C MET A 1 7.76 26.68 -18.52
N ALA A 2 8.16 27.93 -18.17
CA ALA A 2 8.81 28.21 -16.88
C ALA A 2 7.98 27.80 -15.64
N ARG A 3 6.68 28.13 -15.59
CA ARG A 3 5.79 27.71 -14.48
C ARG A 3 5.71 26.18 -14.30
N LEU A 4 5.69 25.43 -15.41
CA LEU A 4 5.66 23.96 -15.40
C LEU A 4 6.98 23.38 -14.86
N MET A 5 8.13 23.96 -15.23
CA MET A 5 9.42 23.56 -14.69
C MET A 5 9.54 23.80 -13.18
N VAL A 6 9.05 24.95 -12.69
CA VAL A 6 9.06 25.24 -11.24
C VAL A 6 8.20 24.23 -10.48
N VAL A 7 7.03 23.85 -11.02
CA VAL A 7 6.17 22.83 -10.41
C VAL A 7 6.85 21.47 -10.38
N PHE A 8 7.47 21.02 -11.47
CA PHE A 8 8.21 19.75 -11.51
C PHE A 8 9.40 19.73 -10.55
N LEU A 9 10.13 20.85 -10.41
CA LEU A 9 11.21 21.01 -9.44
C LEU A 9 10.70 20.87 -8.00
N GLY A 10 9.59 21.55 -7.67
CA GLY A 10 8.96 21.45 -6.35
C GLY A 10 8.54 20.02 -6.03
N ILE A 11 7.90 19.34 -6.97
CA ILE A 11 7.50 17.93 -6.82
C ILE A 11 8.74 17.04 -6.61
N ALA A 12 9.77 17.17 -7.45
CA ALA A 12 10.98 16.35 -7.34
C ALA A 12 11.70 16.51 -5.99
N VAL A 13 11.75 17.73 -5.45
CA VAL A 13 12.33 18.00 -4.12
C VAL A 13 11.51 17.34 -3.01
N VAL A 14 10.19 17.45 -3.06
CA VAL A 14 9.29 16.80 -2.08
C VAL A 14 9.44 15.28 -2.11
N PHE A 15 9.43 14.67 -3.31
CA PHE A 15 9.63 13.23 -3.46
C PHE A 15 11.02 12.78 -3.01
N SER A 16 12.05 13.59 -3.23
CA SER A 16 13.41 13.32 -2.73
C SER A 16 13.45 13.28 -1.20
N MET A 17 12.87 14.28 -0.51
CA MET A 17 12.77 14.30 0.95
C MET A 17 11.98 13.11 1.51
N ILE A 18 10.85 12.76 0.89
CA ILE A 18 10.04 11.60 1.29
C ILE A 18 10.83 10.30 1.14
N ALA A 19 11.58 10.14 0.04
CA ALA A 19 12.39 8.95 -0.21
C ALA A 19 13.53 8.77 0.80
N PHE A 20 14.24 9.85 1.15
CA PHE A 20 15.29 9.80 2.17
C PHE A 20 14.74 9.47 3.56
N ASN A 21 13.63 10.10 3.97
CA ASN A 21 13.00 9.80 5.25
C ASN A 21 12.40 8.40 5.31
N GLY A 22 11.97 7.85 4.17
CA GLY A 22 11.44 6.49 4.06
C GLY A 22 12.50 5.40 3.89
N GLY A 23 13.79 5.73 3.96
CA GLY A 23 14.88 4.75 3.99
C GLY A 23 15.38 4.24 2.62
N ASN A 24 15.01 4.88 1.49
CA ASN A 24 15.56 4.54 0.18
C ASN A 24 16.41 5.69 -0.41
N PRO A 25 17.73 5.71 -0.11
CA PRO A 25 18.61 6.78 -0.55
C PRO A 25 18.84 6.81 -2.07
N LEU A 26 18.67 5.67 -2.76
CA LEU A 26 18.81 5.59 -4.22
C LEU A 26 17.69 6.35 -4.94
N VAL A 27 16.44 6.18 -4.50
CA VAL A 27 15.29 6.92 -5.04
C VAL A 27 15.43 8.41 -4.71
N GLY A 28 15.84 8.75 -3.49
CA GLY A 28 16.10 10.13 -3.07
C GLY A 28 17.16 10.83 -3.93
N ALA A 29 18.28 10.14 -4.21
CA ALA A 29 19.34 10.64 -5.08
C ALA A 29 18.89 10.81 -6.54
N LEU A 30 18.10 9.87 -7.06
CA LEU A 30 17.59 9.91 -8.42
C LEU A 30 16.67 11.13 -8.66
N PHE A 31 15.75 11.40 -7.73
CA PHE A 31 14.93 12.62 -7.80
C PHE A 31 15.73 13.91 -7.60
N ALA A 32 16.77 13.89 -6.75
CA ALA A 32 17.65 15.04 -6.58
C ALA A 32 18.42 15.37 -7.87
N VAL A 33 18.90 14.36 -8.60
CA VAL A 33 19.55 14.54 -9.91
C VAL A 33 18.57 15.09 -10.95
N VAL A 34 17.34 14.56 -11.00
CA VAL A 34 16.29 15.08 -11.90
C VAL A 34 15.95 16.54 -11.58
N ALA A 35 15.89 16.91 -10.30
CA ALA A 35 15.67 18.30 -9.88
C ALA A 35 16.85 19.22 -10.25
N ALA A 36 18.09 18.73 -10.13
CA ALA A 36 19.28 19.53 -10.42
C ALA A 36 19.56 19.71 -11.92
N ALA A 37 19.17 18.75 -12.78
CA ALA A 37 19.52 18.74 -14.20
C ALA A 37 19.12 20.02 -14.98
N PRO A 38 17.92 20.60 -14.84
CA PRO A 38 17.54 21.83 -15.53
C PRO A 38 18.36 23.04 -15.07
N VAL A 39 18.68 23.11 -13.77
CA VAL A 39 19.46 24.19 -13.16
C VAL A 39 20.91 24.12 -13.62
N LEU A 40 21.49 22.92 -13.63
CA LEU A 40 22.85 22.67 -14.14
C LEU A 40 22.94 22.98 -15.64
N CYS A 41 21.92 22.61 -16.42
CA CYS A 41 21.87 22.88 -17.86
C CYS A 41 21.75 24.38 -18.16
N LEU A 42 20.89 25.11 -17.43
CA LEU A 42 20.79 26.56 -17.52
C LEU A 42 22.08 27.27 -17.08
N GLY A 43 22.67 26.85 -15.96
CA GLY A 43 23.95 27.37 -15.49
C GLY A 43 25.08 27.17 -16.50
N TYR A 44 25.14 25.98 -17.12
CA TYR A 44 26.08 25.68 -18.19
C TYR A 44 25.88 26.59 -19.40
N LEU A 45 24.65 26.73 -19.90
CA LEU A 45 24.34 27.59 -21.05
C LEU A 45 24.68 29.07 -20.80
N VAL A 46 24.40 29.59 -19.60
CA VAL A 46 24.75 30.96 -19.21
C VAL A 46 26.27 31.14 -19.12
N ALA A 47 26.98 30.16 -18.54
CA ALA A 47 28.43 30.19 -18.42
C ALA A 47 29.14 30.13 -19.78
N THR A 48 28.65 29.29 -20.71
CA THR A 48 29.21 29.18 -22.06
C THR A 48 28.80 30.36 -22.96
N GLY A 49 27.58 30.90 -22.78
CA GLY A 49 27.09 32.06 -23.51
C GLY A 49 27.89 33.33 -23.19
N ARG A 50 28.27 33.55 -21.92
CA ARG A 50 29.15 34.68 -21.54
C ARG A 50 30.57 34.61 -22.10
N ARG A 51 31.09 33.42 -22.40
CA ARG A 51 32.41 33.26 -23.03
C ARG A 51 32.39 33.48 -24.54
N SER A 52 31.20 33.39 -25.15
CA SER A 52 31.03 33.44 -26.61
C SER A 52 30.59 34.84 -27.01
N GLY A 53 31.49 35.82 -26.93
CA GLY A 53 31.22 37.17 -27.41
C GLY A 53 30.95 37.19 -28.91
N GLY A 54 29.68 37.27 -29.31
CA GLY A 54 29.26 37.80 -30.61
C GLY A 54 29.47 36.97 -31.88
N ALA A 55 29.79 35.67 -31.80
CA ALA A 55 29.88 34.84 -33.01
C ALA A 55 28.46 34.51 -33.56
N PRO A 56 28.21 34.64 -34.88
CA PRO A 56 26.92 34.32 -35.48
C PRO A 56 26.60 32.83 -35.31
N VAL A 57 25.37 32.55 -34.87
CA VAL A 57 24.88 31.19 -34.62
C VAL A 57 24.70 30.45 -35.94
N GLU A 58 25.69 29.64 -36.31
CA GLU A 58 25.58 28.72 -37.45
C GLU A 58 24.42 27.73 -37.20
N PRO A 59 23.52 27.50 -38.18
CA PRO A 59 22.41 26.58 -38.00
C PRO A 59 22.94 25.14 -37.78
N PRO A 60 22.37 24.39 -36.83
CA PRO A 60 22.86 23.07 -36.47
C PRO A 60 22.79 22.11 -37.66
N ARG A 61 23.88 21.39 -37.92
CA ARG A 61 23.95 20.37 -38.98
C ARG A 61 22.84 19.31 -38.79
N PRO A 62 22.25 18.75 -39.86
CA PRO A 62 21.11 17.83 -39.77
C PRO A 62 21.39 16.58 -38.92
N GLU A 63 22.62 16.06 -38.91
CA GLU A 63 23.04 14.97 -38.02
C GLU A 63 23.02 15.37 -36.54
N GLN A 64 23.40 16.61 -36.23
CA GLN A 64 23.38 17.15 -34.88
C GLN A 64 21.94 17.34 -34.38
N ARG A 65 21.02 17.74 -35.26
CA ARG A 65 19.58 17.82 -34.95
C ARG A 65 18.99 16.44 -34.66
N ARG A 66 19.35 15.41 -35.44
CA ARG A 66 18.92 14.03 -35.19
C ARG A 66 19.45 13.52 -33.85
N ARG A 67 20.73 13.74 -33.53
CA ARG A 67 21.34 13.35 -32.25
C ARG A 67 20.71 14.09 -31.06
N GLN A 68 20.40 15.38 -31.20
CA GLN A 68 19.68 16.16 -30.19
C GLN A 68 18.26 15.65 -29.94
N THR A 69 17.49 15.36 -31.00
CA THR A 69 16.14 14.79 -30.83
C THR A 69 16.15 13.41 -30.17
N LEU A 70 17.15 12.58 -30.48
CA LEU A 70 17.31 11.26 -29.89
C LEU A 70 17.68 11.37 -28.41
N PHE A 71 18.61 12.26 -28.06
CA PHE A 71 18.98 12.54 -26.67
C PHE A 71 17.77 13.04 -25.86
N LEU A 72 17.00 14.00 -26.39
CA LEU A 72 15.78 14.50 -25.73
C LEU A 72 14.76 13.40 -25.49
N ARG A 73 14.55 12.49 -26.46
CA ARG A 73 13.62 11.35 -26.31
C ARG A 73 14.09 10.36 -25.25
N VAL A 74 15.38 10.03 -25.22
CA VAL A 74 15.96 9.12 -24.21
C VAL A 74 15.86 9.73 -22.82
N THR A 75 16.19 11.02 -22.68
CA THR A 75 16.08 11.72 -21.39
C THR A 75 14.62 11.81 -20.92
N ALA A 76 13.69 12.09 -21.83
CA ALA A 76 12.26 12.10 -21.51
C ALA A 76 11.77 10.72 -21.04
N LEU A 77 12.16 9.64 -21.74
CA LEU A 77 11.83 8.26 -21.34
C LEU A 77 12.43 7.92 -19.97
N ALA A 78 13.69 8.25 -19.73
CA ALA A 78 14.36 8.02 -18.45
C ALA A 78 13.65 8.75 -17.30
N MET A 79 13.18 9.99 -17.53
CA MET A 79 12.37 10.72 -16.54
C MET A 79 11.03 10.06 -16.28
N VAL A 80 10.34 9.54 -17.31
CA VAL A 80 9.07 8.82 -17.11
C VAL A 80 9.29 7.56 -16.29
N VAL A 81 10.33 6.77 -16.58
CA VAL A 81 10.66 5.57 -15.81
C VAL A 81 11.05 5.93 -14.37
N ALA A 82 11.86 6.97 -14.18
CA ALA A 82 12.26 7.48 -12.87
C ALA A 82 11.06 7.89 -12.00
N VAL A 83 10.16 8.71 -12.57
CA VAL A 83 8.96 9.17 -11.89
C VAL A 83 8.01 8.00 -11.61
N GLY A 84 7.80 7.11 -12.59
CA GLY A 84 6.97 5.93 -12.41
C GLY A 84 7.48 5.02 -11.29
N TYR A 85 8.78 4.75 -11.25
CA TYR A 85 9.40 3.97 -10.19
C TYR A 85 9.30 4.67 -8.83
N GLY A 86 9.50 5.99 -8.78
CA GLY A 86 9.38 6.75 -7.54
C GLY A 86 7.94 6.78 -6.99
N VAL A 87 6.94 6.94 -7.86
CA VAL A 87 5.52 6.85 -7.47
C VAL A 87 5.21 5.44 -6.96
N TYR A 88 5.65 4.40 -7.67
CA TYR A 88 5.51 3.01 -7.23
C TYR A 88 6.15 2.80 -5.84
N TRP A 89 7.36 3.29 -5.62
CA TRP A 89 8.05 3.15 -4.35
C TRP A 89 7.34 3.90 -3.20
N VAL A 90 6.81 5.09 -3.47
CA VAL A 90 6.09 5.87 -2.45
C VAL A 90 4.74 5.26 -2.11
N MET A 91 4.02 4.72 -3.10
CA MET A 91 2.65 4.24 -2.92
C MET A 91 2.52 2.73 -2.66
N ALA A 92 3.39 1.89 -3.23
CA ALA A 92 3.22 0.43 -3.20
C ALA A 92 4.15 -0.26 -2.20
N GLU A 93 5.34 0.28 -1.92
CA GLU A 93 6.27 -0.36 -1.00
C GLU A 93 5.90 -0.10 0.47
N PRO A 94 5.85 -1.16 1.31
CA PRO A 94 5.52 -0.99 2.71
C PRO A 94 6.61 -0.19 3.44
N LYS A 95 6.20 0.61 4.43
CA LYS A 95 7.09 1.52 5.17
C LYS A 95 7.17 1.13 6.64
N ALA A 96 8.34 1.30 7.24
CA ALA A 96 8.49 1.11 8.68
C ALA A 96 7.55 2.03 9.43
N ASN A 97 6.83 1.48 10.42
CA ASN A 97 6.11 2.26 11.39
C ASN A 97 7.06 2.59 12.54
N ALA A 98 7.31 3.89 12.74
CA ALA A 98 8.14 4.38 13.83
C ALA A 98 7.34 4.62 15.12
N LYS A 99 6.01 4.50 15.09
CA LYS A 99 5.17 4.64 16.28
C LYS A 99 5.36 3.44 17.21
N ALA A 100 5.22 3.67 18.51
CA ALA A 100 5.24 2.61 19.50
C ALA A 100 4.10 1.63 19.25
N LEU A 101 4.41 0.33 19.28
CA LEU A 101 3.45 -0.74 19.08
C LEU A 101 2.83 -1.11 20.43
N SER A 102 1.78 -0.41 20.83
CA SER A 102 1.20 -0.49 22.17
C SER A 102 0.02 -1.45 22.27
N ARG A 103 -0.69 -1.65 21.16
CA ARG A 103 -1.89 -2.47 21.07
C ARG A 103 -1.86 -3.27 19.77
N VAL A 104 -2.55 -4.41 19.77
CA VAL A 104 -2.72 -5.24 18.55
C VAL A 104 -3.40 -4.44 17.44
N SER A 105 -4.35 -3.55 17.78
CA SER A 105 -4.99 -2.65 16.81
C SER A 105 -4.01 -1.73 16.09
N ASP A 106 -2.82 -1.44 16.63
CA ASP A 106 -1.82 -0.61 15.95
C ASP A 106 -1.27 -1.31 14.69
N LEU A 107 -1.36 -2.66 14.63
CA LEU A 107 -0.96 -3.50 13.50
C LEU A 107 -1.88 -3.39 12.29
N GLU A 108 -3.08 -2.83 12.47
CA GLU A 108 -4.09 -2.64 11.42
C GLU A 108 -3.54 -1.84 10.23
N THR A 109 -2.65 -0.87 10.50
CA THR A 109 -1.97 -0.10 9.46
C THR A 109 -1.07 -0.94 8.54
N GLY A 110 -0.78 -2.19 8.93
CA GLY A 110 -0.17 -3.19 8.07
C GLY A 110 -1.03 -3.65 6.90
N CYS A 111 -2.35 -3.47 7.00
CA CYS A 111 -3.32 -3.82 5.96
C CYS A 111 -3.57 -2.73 4.92
N GLY A 112 -3.10 -1.50 5.15
CA GLY A 112 -3.06 -0.48 4.09
C GLY A 112 -3.84 0.80 4.34
N ASP A 113 -3.95 1.24 5.59
CA ASP A 113 -4.48 2.57 5.90
C ASP A 113 -3.51 3.67 5.44
N GLY A 114 -3.84 4.33 4.31
CA GLY A 114 -3.14 5.51 3.78
C GLY A 114 -2.36 5.26 2.48
N MET A 115 -1.31 6.06 2.25
CA MET A 115 -0.55 6.01 0.98
C MET A 115 0.28 4.73 0.78
N ALA A 116 0.60 3.98 1.85
CA ALA A 116 1.36 2.74 1.77
C ALA A 116 1.19 1.90 3.04
N ARG A 117 1.16 0.56 2.90
CA ARG A 117 1.13 -0.40 4.02
C ARG A 117 2.29 -0.18 4.99
N LYS A 118 2.09 -0.51 6.27
CA LYS A 118 3.13 -0.40 7.29
C LYS A 118 3.72 -1.75 7.68
N TYR A 119 4.97 -1.75 8.12
CA TYR A 119 5.59 -2.88 8.81
C TYR A 119 6.20 -2.41 10.13
N PHE A 120 6.47 -3.33 11.04
CA PHE A 120 6.73 -3.04 12.44
C PHE A 120 8.06 -3.66 12.87
N PRO A 121 9.21 -2.97 12.73
CA PRO A 121 10.52 -3.54 13.04
C PRO A 121 10.68 -4.08 14.47
N GLN A 122 9.83 -3.62 15.40
CA GLN A 122 9.77 -4.03 16.81
C GLN A 122 8.96 -5.30 17.05
N ALA A 123 8.26 -5.80 16.04
CA ALA A 123 7.54 -7.06 16.10
C ALA A 123 8.51 -8.25 16.00
N ALA A 124 8.08 -9.41 16.48
CA ALA A 124 8.87 -10.63 16.43
C ALA A 124 9.15 -11.06 14.97
N ASP A 125 10.33 -11.64 14.77
CA ASP A 125 10.77 -12.18 13.48
C ASP A 125 9.93 -13.40 13.11
N HIS A 126 9.51 -13.52 11.85
CA HIS A 126 8.80 -14.72 11.40
C HIS A 126 9.81 -15.81 10.99
N GLY A 127 10.09 -16.73 11.92
CA GLY A 127 10.98 -17.86 11.69
C GLY A 127 11.02 -18.83 12.88
N GLY A 128 11.70 -19.96 12.69
CA GLY A 128 11.72 -21.06 13.67
C GLY A 128 10.52 -22.01 13.51
N ALA A 129 10.32 -22.88 14.49
CA ALA A 129 9.11 -23.70 14.58
C ALA A 129 8.00 -22.90 15.27
N GLY A 130 6.77 -23.04 14.77
CA GLY A 130 5.57 -22.40 15.30
C GLY A 130 5.23 -22.80 16.75
N PRO A 131 4.18 -22.18 17.33
CA PRO A 131 3.19 -21.35 16.65
C PRO A 131 3.66 -19.91 16.40
N HIS A 132 3.32 -19.38 15.23
CA HIS A 132 3.59 -18.01 14.80
C HIS A 132 2.39 -17.10 15.08
N PRO A 133 2.44 -16.20 16.09
CA PRO A 133 1.26 -15.44 16.47
C PRO A 133 0.82 -14.48 15.37
N ILE A 134 -0.50 -14.43 15.14
CA ILE A 134 -1.12 -13.73 14.01
C ILE A 134 -2.20 -12.75 14.47
N ALA A 135 -2.17 -11.53 13.92
CA ALA A 135 -3.25 -10.55 14.05
C ALA A 135 -4.06 -10.52 12.74
N MET A 136 -5.38 -10.57 12.83
CA MET A 136 -6.25 -10.70 11.67
C MET A 136 -7.20 -9.51 11.59
N PHE A 137 -7.22 -8.84 10.46
CA PHE A 137 -8.03 -7.65 10.22
C PHE A 137 -8.91 -7.84 8.99
N GLY A 138 -10.14 -7.37 9.07
CA GLY A 138 -11.01 -7.22 7.90
C GLY A 138 -11.64 -5.85 7.86
N ILE A 139 -12.48 -5.63 6.84
CA ILE A 139 -13.16 -4.35 6.61
C ILE A 139 -14.63 -4.56 6.88
N SER A 140 -15.21 -3.74 7.77
CA SER A 140 -16.65 -3.73 8.01
C SER A 140 -17.41 -3.15 6.82
N GLU A 141 -18.73 -3.35 6.80
CA GLU A 141 -19.63 -2.72 5.81
C GLU A 141 -19.57 -1.17 5.81
N SER A 142 -19.12 -0.56 6.91
CA SER A 142 -18.86 0.88 7.00
C SER A 142 -17.53 1.31 6.37
N GLY A 143 -16.74 0.35 5.85
CA GLY A 143 -15.39 0.57 5.36
C GLY A 143 -14.36 0.77 6.46
N SER A 144 -14.70 0.45 7.71
CA SER A 144 -13.80 0.61 8.84
C SER A 144 -13.05 -0.70 9.09
N PRO A 145 -11.73 -0.66 9.25
CA PRO A 145 -10.99 -1.85 9.62
C PRO A 145 -11.42 -2.37 11.01
N ARG A 146 -11.40 -3.68 11.17
CA ARG A 146 -11.86 -4.38 12.36
C ARG A 146 -11.00 -5.60 12.62
N LEU A 147 -10.52 -5.72 13.86
CA LEU A 147 -9.82 -6.91 14.33
C LEU A 147 -10.80 -8.10 14.40
N ALA A 148 -10.43 -9.23 13.82
CA ALA A 148 -11.15 -10.49 13.99
C ALA A 148 -10.83 -11.08 15.36
N TYR A 149 -11.87 -11.34 16.14
CA TYR A 149 -11.74 -11.83 17.52
C TYR A 149 -11.96 -13.34 17.60
N PRO A 150 -11.09 -14.06 18.33
CA PRO A 150 -11.30 -15.47 18.60
C PRO A 150 -12.55 -15.72 19.47
N THR A 151 -13.05 -16.95 19.40
CA THR A 151 -13.96 -17.49 20.42
C THR A 151 -13.17 -17.87 21.68
N SER A 152 -13.83 -17.98 22.83
CA SER A 152 -13.20 -18.18 24.16
C SER A 152 -12.32 -19.42 24.31
N GLU A 153 -12.40 -20.38 23.39
CA GLU A 153 -11.64 -21.64 23.42
C GLU A 153 -10.40 -21.62 22.52
N THR A 154 -10.12 -20.49 21.86
CA THR A 154 -8.99 -20.36 20.94
C THR A 154 -7.69 -20.04 21.69
N ALA A 155 -6.57 -20.67 21.29
CA ALA A 155 -5.27 -20.36 21.85
C ALA A 155 -4.85 -18.89 21.63
N GLU A 156 -4.11 -18.31 22.59
CA GLU A 156 -3.79 -16.88 22.66
C GLU A 156 -2.96 -16.33 21.48
N TYR A 157 -2.31 -17.20 20.71
CA TYR A 157 -1.53 -16.80 19.53
C TYR A 157 -2.42 -16.48 18.31
N TRP A 158 -3.74 -16.68 18.41
CA TRP A 158 -4.72 -16.41 17.36
C TRP A 158 -5.52 -15.11 17.61
N SER A 159 -4.98 -13.97 17.19
CA SER A 159 -5.64 -12.65 17.15
C SER A 159 -6.34 -12.20 18.45
N GLY A 160 -6.92 -10.99 18.43
CA GLY A 160 -7.64 -10.42 19.58
C GLY A 160 -6.76 -9.68 20.59
N ASN A 161 -7.39 -9.22 21.67
CA ASN A 161 -6.78 -8.27 22.62
C ASN A 161 -5.81 -8.90 23.63
N GLY A 162 -5.82 -10.23 23.78
CA GLY A 162 -4.90 -10.95 24.67
C GLY A 162 -3.50 -11.12 24.06
N LEU A 163 -3.36 -10.86 22.76
CA LEU A 163 -2.12 -11.04 22.04
C LEU A 163 -1.15 -9.89 22.34
N ASP A 164 0.09 -10.22 22.71
CA ASP A 164 1.14 -9.20 22.87
C ASP A 164 1.52 -8.65 21.50
N PRO A 165 1.33 -7.34 21.24
CA PRO A 165 1.66 -6.73 19.96
C PRO A 165 3.11 -6.99 19.52
N HIS A 166 4.08 -7.02 20.45
CA HIS A 166 5.48 -7.24 20.13
C HIS A 166 5.80 -8.68 19.73
N ARG A 167 4.94 -9.63 20.09
CA ARG A 167 5.09 -11.06 19.75
C ARG A 167 4.41 -11.45 18.46
N VAL A 168 3.61 -10.56 17.87
CA VAL A 168 2.96 -10.83 16.59
C VAL A 168 4.00 -10.96 15.50
N GLN A 169 3.95 -12.06 14.76
CA GLN A 169 4.85 -12.34 13.63
C GLN A 169 4.14 -12.16 12.30
N LEU A 170 2.81 -12.34 12.27
CA LEU A 170 2.01 -12.34 11.06
C LEU A 170 0.82 -11.37 11.16
N ILE A 171 0.49 -10.74 10.04
CA ILE A 171 -0.69 -9.89 9.87
C ILE A 171 -1.49 -10.47 8.70
N ALA A 172 -2.73 -10.89 8.94
CA ALA A 172 -3.67 -11.24 7.88
C ALA A 172 -4.62 -10.07 7.62
N CYS A 173 -4.74 -9.71 6.36
CA CYS A 173 -5.59 -8.62 5.90
C CYS A 173 -6.63 -9.19 4.95
N LEU A 174 -7.91 -9.02 5.30
CA LEU A 174 -9.01 -9.29 4.40
C LEU A 174 -9.29 -8.04 3.58
N ASP A 175 -9.33 -8.23 2.28
CA ASP A 175 -9.80 -7.22 1.35
C ASP A 175 -11.34 -7.09 1.42
N SER A 176 -11.88 -6.04 0.78
CA SER A 176 -13.33 -5.91 0.64
C SER A 176 -13.91 -7.15 -0.07
N PRO A 177 -15.09 -7.63 0.34
CA PRO A 177 -15.68 -8.81 -0.27
C PRO A 177 -16.10 -8.55 -1.71
N ASP A 178 -15.91 -9.56 -2.55
CA ASP A 178 -16.64 -9.72 -3.80
C ASP A 178 -18.01 -10.39 -3.53
N GLU A 179 -18.94 -10.19 -4.46
CA GLU A 179 -20.26 -10.81 -4.44
C GLU A 179 -20.17 -12.31 -4.75
N GLY A 180 -20.54 -13.15 -3.79
CA GLY A 180 -20.73 -14.59 -3.99
C GLY A 180 -22.19 -14.96 -4.25
N GLU A 181 -22.62 -16.08 -3.69
CA GLU A 181 -23.98 -16.59 -3.82
C GLU A 181 -25.01 -15.64 -3.16
N PHE A 182 -26.13 -15.39 -3.81
CA PHE A 182 -27.26 -14.68 -3.22
C PHE A 182 -27.89 -15.54 -2.12
N LEU A 183 -28.01 -14.99 -0.91
CA LEU A 183 -28.57 -15.70 0.23
C LEU A 183 -30.03 -15.32 0.48
N THR A 184 -30.33 -14.02 0.59
CA THR A 184 -31.69 -13.53 0.88
C THR A 184 -31.80 -12.01 0.67
N ASP A 185 -33.03 -11.50 0.73
CA ASP A 185 -33.31 -10.06 0.87
C ASP A 185 -33.54 -9.71 2.34
N CYS A 186 -32.68 -8.86 2.89
CA CYS A 186 -32.83 -8.32 4.24
C CYS A 186 -33.82 -7.16 4.23
N LYS A 187 -34.98 -7.37 4.85
CA LYS A 187 -36.04 -6.36 4.98
C LYS A 187 -35.81 -5.52 6.24
N PHE A 188 -35.58 -4.23 6.05
CA PHE A 188 -35.53 -3.22 7.09
C PHE A 188 -36.82 -2.39 7.07
N THR A 189 -37.00 -1.52 8.07
CA THR A 189 -38.21 -0.68 8.21
C THR A 189 -38.43 0.23 7.02
N THR A 190 -37.36 0.75 6.40
CA THR A 190 -37.42 1.71 5.29
C THR A 190 -37.16 1.08 3.93
N ASP A 191 -36.30 0.06 3.87
CA ASP A 191 -35.74 -0.47 2.62
C ASP A 191 -35.46 -1.98 2.70
N SER A 192 -35.23 -2.60 1.56
CA SER A 192 -34.69 -3.96 1.46
C SER A 192 -33.29 -3.93 0.87
N VAL A 193 -32.36 -4.67 1.46
CA VAL A 193 -30.98 -4.78 1.00
C VAL A 193 -30.66 -6.24 0.72
N LYS A 194 -30.03 -6.53 -0.42
CA LYS A 194 -29.66 -7.90 -0.77
C LYS A 194 -28.53 -8.38 0.12
N LEU A 195 -28.57 -9.64 0.55
CA LEU A 195 -27.48 -10.29 1.28
C LEU A 195 -26.86 -11.36 0.38
N TYR A 196 -25.57 -11.20 0.12
CA TYR A 196 -24.75 -12.18 -0.58
C TYR A 196 -23.77 -12.85 0.38
N ARG A 197 -23.29 -14.02 -0.02
CA ARG A 197 -22.15 -14.65 0.62
C ARG A 197 -20.89 -13.89 0.23
N GLY A 198 -20.15 -13.34 1.19
CA GLY A 198 -18.91 -12.62 0.89
C GLY A 198 -17.82 -13.57 0.37
N VAL A 199 -17.06 -13.13 -0.62
CA VAL A 199 -15.83 -13.80 -1.09
C VAL A 199 -14.67 -12.87 -0.78
N TYR A 200 -13.78 -13.27 0.11
CA TYR A 200 -12.72 -12.42 0.63
C TYR A 200 -11.36 -12.95 0.21
N ASP A 201 -10.54 -12.09 -0.38
CA ASP A 201 -9.12 -12.37 -0.51
C ASP A 201 -8.39 -11.98 0.78
N VAL A 202 -7.61 -12.92 1.29
CA VAL A 202 -6.74 -12.75 2.45
C VAL A 202 -5.31 -12.65 1.97
N SER A 203 -4.60 -11.61 2.41
CA SER A 203 -3.16 -11.52 2.24
C SER A 203 -2.47 -11.60 3.60
N VAL A 204 -1.48 -12.49 3.72
CA VAL A 204 -0.69 -12.69 4.93
C VAL A 204 0.67 -12.03 4.75
N TYR A 205 1.03 -11.17 5.70
CA TYR A 205 2.28 -10.43 5.71
C TYR A 205 3.07 -10.71 6.99
N GLU A 206 4.39 -10.72 6.88
CA GLU A 206 5.26 -10.70 8.04
C GLU A 206 5.18 -9.33 8.73
N ALA A 207 4.85 -9.31 10.01
CA ALA A 207 4.68 -8.07 10.78
C ALA A 207 5.96 -7.25 10.80
N ARG A 208 7.12 -7.89 10.97
CA ARG A 208 8.41 -7.22 11.12
C ARG A 208 8.92 -6.54 9.84
N THR A 209 8.74 -7.18 8.69
CA THR A 209 9.34 -6.74 7.42
C THR A 209 8.32 -6.22 6.40
N GLY A 210 7.03 -6.55 6.57
CA GLY A 210 5.96 -6.25 5.62
C GLY A 210 5.95 -7.15 4.39
N LYS A 211 6.82 -8.16 4.34
CA LYS A 211 6.92 -9.10 3.22
C LYS A 211 5.66 -9.95 3.14
N LYS A 212 5.11 -10.13 1.93
CA LYS A 212 4.00 -11.06 1.69
C LYS A 212 4.49 -12.50 1.89
N VAL A 213 3.84 -13.21 2.81
CA VAL A 213 4.08 -14.62 3.12
C VAL A 213 3.20 -15.50 2.25
N GLY A 214 1.96 -15.07 1.99
CA GLY A 214 1.03 -15.79 1.14
C GLY A 214 -0.30 -15.06 0.97
N SER A 215 -1.23 -15.71 0.29
CA SER A 215 -2.61 -15.25 0.17
C SER A 215 -3.55 -16.41 -0.05
N GLU A 216 -4.75 -16.28 0.49
CA GLU A 216 -5.80 -17.30 0.45
C GLU A 216 -7.13 -16.65 0.14
N GLN A 217 -8.12 -17.47 -0.14
CA GLN A 217 -9.51 -17.03 -0.24
C GLN A 217 -10.30 -17.57 0.95
N LEU A 218 -11.12 -16.70 1.54
CA LEU A 218 -12.08 -17.02 2.58
C LEU A 218 -13.49 -16.77 2.05
N LEU A 219 -14.43 -17.60 2.50
CA LEU A 219 -15.84 -17.40 2.18
C LEU A 219 -16.58 -16.98 3.44
N GLY A 220 -17.50 -16.05 3.29
CA GLY A 220 -18.47 -15.70 4.31
C GLY A 220 -19.37 -16.88 4.68
N SER A 221 -20.09 -16.73 5.80
CA SER A 221 -21.09 -17.73 6.21
C SER A 221 -22.13 -17.94 5.11
N GLY A 222 -22.43 -19.20 4.78
CA GLY A 222 -23.52 -19.54 3.86
C GLY A 222 -24.91 -19.45 4.49
N LYS A 223 -25.01 -19.09 5.77
CA LYS A 223 -26.28 -18.97 6.48
C LYS A 223 -26.79 -17.53 6.33
N PRO A 224 -28.03 -17.33 5.84
CA PRO A 224 -28.60 -15.98 5.78
C PRO A 224 -28.81 -15.44 7.19
N ASN A 225 -28.11 -14.37 7.54
CA ASN A 225 -28.26 -13.68 8.82
C ASN A 225 -28.35 -12.17 8.59
N CYS A 226 -29.57 -11.64 8.55
CA CYS A 226 -29.82 -10.22 8.36
C CYS A 226 -29.57 -9.45 9.67
N PRO A 227 -28.69 -8.45 9.68
CA PRO A 227 -28.48 -7.62 10.87
C PRO A 227 -29.76 -6.85 11.19
N GLY A 228 -30.05 -6.62 12.48
CA GLY A 228 -31.20 -5.81 12.89
C GLY A 228 -31.02 -4.31 12.60
N MET A 229 -29.79 -3.85 12.46
CA MET A 229 -29.41 -2.49 12.09
C MET A 229 -28.08 -2.55 11.32
N VAL A 230 -27.95 -1.79 10.24
CA VAL A 230 -26.70 -1.67 9.49
C VAL A 230 -26.43 -0.22 9.12
N TYR A 231 -25.16 0.17 9.19
CA TYR A 231 -24.68 1.45 8.69
C TYR A 231 -24.02 1.23 7.33
N LEU A 232 -24.72 1.61 6.27
CA LEU A 232 -24.21 1.49 4.92
C LEU A 232 -23.46 2.75 4.49
N LYS A 233 -22.34 2.56 3.80
CA LYS A 233 -21.72 3.64 3.05
C LYS A 233 -22.67 4.07 1.92
N ARG A 234 -22.64 5.37 1.60
CA ARG A 234 -23.46 5.91 0.50
C ARG A 234 -23.13 5.19 -0.82
N GLY A 235 -24.14 4.60 -1.44
CA GLY A 235 -24.01 3.87 -2.71
C GLY A 235 -23.83 2.36 -2.57
N THR A 236 -23.78 1.83 -1.35
CA THR A 236 -23.82 0.38 -1.10
C THR A 236 -25.27 -0.10 -1.11
N ASP A 237 -25.57 -1.09 -1.96
CA ASP A 237 -26.90 -1.69 -2.16
C ASP A 237 -26.96 -3.19 -1.82
N ALA A 238 -25.83 -3.75 -1.36
CA ALA A 238 -25.68 -5.14 -0.99
C ALA A 238 -24.91 -5.27 0.34
N LEU A 239 -25.25 -6.31 1.10
CA LEU A 239 -24.55 -6.76 2.30
C LEU A 239 -23.82 -8.07 1.99
N HIS A 240 -22.74 -8.32 2.71
CA HIS A 240 -21.99 -9.56 2.62
C HIS A 240 -21.93 -10.26 3.96
N THR A 241 -22.02 -11.59 3.97
CA THR A 241 -21.75 -12.36 5.18
C THR A 241 -20.26 -12.38 5.49
N GLU A 242 -19.89 -12.14 6.74
CA GLU A 242 -18.50 -12.26 7.22
C GLU A 242 -18.09 -13.74 7.38
N PRO A 243 -16.80 -14.10 7.25
CA PRO A 243 -16.32 -15.43 7.55
C PRO A 243 -16.37 -15.71 9.06
N GLU A 244 -16.62 -16.95 9.46
CA GLU A 244 -16.57 -17.34 10.87
C GLU A 244 -15.10 -17.52 11.30
N PHE A 245 -14.77 -17.31 12.58
CA PHE A 245 -13.39 -17.40 13.05
C PHE A 245 -12.73 -18.76 12.76
N ALA A 246 -13.52 -19.83 12.78
CA ALA A 246 -13.07 -21.17 12.42
C ALA A 246 -12.57 -21.26 10.96
N ASP A 247 -13.17 -20.49 10.03
CA ASP A 247 -12.75 -20.44 8.63
C ASP A 247 -11.36 -19.81 8.49
N TYR A 248 -11.10 -18.74 9.26
CA TYR A 248 -9.77 -18.13 9.35
C TYR A 248 -8.74 -19.15 9.82
N GLN A 249 -9.01 -19.86 10.92
CA GLN A 249 -8.08 -20.84 11.45
C GLN A 249 -7.81 -21.97 10.45
N ALA A 250 -8.85 -22.51 9.82
CA ALA A 250 -8.73 -23.61 8.87
C ALA A 250 -7.80 -23.26 7.71
N VAL A 251 -7.89 -22.02 7.20
CA VAL A 251 -7.12 -21.53 6.06
C VAL A 251 -5.73 -21.04 6.46
N LEU A 252 -5.62 -20.32 7.58
CA LEU A 252 -4.40 -19.66 8.01
C LEU A 252 -3.45 -20.53 8.84
N ARG A 253 -3.91 -21.68 9.35
CA ARG A 253 -3.08 -22.59 10.17
C ARG A 253 -1.74 -22.94 9.54
N LYS A 254 -1.66 -23.03 8.22
CA LYS A 254 -0.42 -23.38 7.50
C LYS A 254 0.67 -22.30 7.60
N TYR A 255 0.28 -21.08 7.95
CA TYR A 255 1.21 -19.98 8.23
C TYR A 255 1.54 -19.89 9.72
N VAL A 256 0.61 -20.29 10.59
CA VAL A 256 0.75 -20.22 12.05
C VAL A 256 1.52 -21.40 12.61
N ASP A 257 1.21 -22.63 12.21
CA ASP A 257 1.69 -23.85 12.85
C ASP A 257 2.99 -24.41 12.22
N ARG A 258 3.62 -23.66 11.31
CA ARG A 258 4.75 -24.15 10.51
C ARG A 258 6.08 -24.17 11.25
#